data_AF-A0A353N8P4-F1
#
_entry.id   AF-A0A353N8P4-F1
#
_cell.length_a   1.000
_cell.length_b   1.000
_cell.length_c   1.000
_cell.angle_alpha   90.00
_cell.angle_beta   90.00
_cell.angle_gamma   90.00
#
_symmetry.space_group_name_H-M   'P 1'
#
loop_
_entity.id
_entity.type
_entity.pdbx_description
1 polymer ?
#
loop_
_entity_poly.entity_id
_entity_poly.type
_entity_poly.pdbx_seq_one_letter_code
_entity_poly.pdbx_strand_id
1 'polypeptide(L)' 'MYQNSIGYRKLIVKNYIVFFTINEKSKVVDVERILYARRDWLRIL' A
#
# COMPACT_ATOMS: atom_id res chain seq x y z
N MET A 1 -11.91 -23.77 1.24
CA MET A 1 -12.30 -22.57 0.48
C MET A 1 -12.53 -21.41 1.45
N TYR A 2 -11.48 -20.70 1.87
CA TYR A 2 -11.54 -19.33 2.41
C TYR A 2 -10.11 -18.79 2.36
N GLN A 3 -9.74 -18.16 1.25
CA GLN A 3 -8.49 -17.42 1.17
C GLN A 3 -8.85 -15.97 1.45
N ASN A 4 -9.05 -15.65 2.73
CA ASN A 4 -9.28 -14.27 3.16
C ASN A 4 -7.91 -13.58 3.16
N SER A 5 -7.45 -13.23 1.96
CA SER A 5 -6.19 -12.51 1.80
C SER A 5 -6.39 -11.09 2.32
N ILE A 6 -6.00 -10.87 3.57
CA ILE A 6 -5.57 -9.56 4.07
C ILE A 6 -4.30 -9.21 3.28
N GLY A 7 -4.45 -8.97 1.99
CA GLY A 7 -3.37 -8.78 1.06
C GLY A 7 -2.96 -7.32 1.08
N TYR A 8 -1.66 -7.07 1.18
CA TYR A 8 -1.10 -5.74 0.94
C TYR A 8 -1.48 -5.28 -0.46
N ARG A 9 -2.14 -4.12 -0.55
CA ARG A 9 -2.51 -3.48 -1.81
C ARG A 9 -1.68 -2.22 -1.99
N LYS A 10 -1.48 -1.83 -3.25
CA LYS A 10 -0.84 -0.56 -3.60
C LYS A 10 -1.65 0.24 -4.61
N LEU A 11 -1.62 1.56 -4.49
CA LEU A 11 -2.21 2.50 -5.43
C LEU A 11 -1.16 3.56 -5.80
N ILE A 12 -1.11 3.95 -7.08
CA ILE A 12 -0.27 5.04 -7.54
C ILE A 12 -1.12 6.31 -7.65
N VAL A 13 -0.72 7.37 -6.96
CA VAL A 13 -1.38 8.68 -6.99
C VAL A 13 -0.36 9.75 -7.35
N LYS A 14 -0.45 10.30 -8.56
CA LYS A 14 0.57 11.21 -9.13
C LYS A 14 1.97 10.57 -9.05
N ASN A 15 2.89 11.18 -8.31
CA ASN A 15 4.25 10.71 -8.08
C ASN A 15 4.39 9.94 -6.76
N TYR A 16 3.31 9.37 -6.21
CA TYR A 16 3.34 8.62 -4.95
C TYR A 16 2.84 7.19 -5.14
N ILE A 17 3.40 6.27 -4.35
CA ILE A 17 2.93 4.90 -4.18
C ILE A 17 2.39 4.79 -2.75
N VAL A 18 1.11 4.47 -2.62
CA VAL A 18 0.43 4.27 -1.35
C VAL A 18 0.26 2.77 -1.13
N PHE A 19 0.69 2.28 0.03
CA PHE A 19 0.48 0.91 0.49
C PHE A 19 -0.61 0.90 1.56
N PHE A 20 -1.57 0.01 1.41
CA PHE A 20 -2.72 -0.07 2.31
C PHE A 20 -3.25 -1.49 2.41
N THR A 21 -4.03 -1.74 3.45
CA THR A 21 -4.83 -2.95 3.61
C THR A 21 -6.31 -2.59 3.72
N ILE A 22 -7.19 -3.55 3.43
CA ILE A 22 -8.63 -3.37 3.59
C ILE A 22 -9.12 -4.41 4.59
N ASN A 23 -9.72 -3.93 5.67
CA ASN A 23 -10.47 -4.77 6.58
C ASN A 23 -11.94 -4.76 6.17
N GLU A 24 -12.37 -5.79 5.43
CA GLU A 24 -13.75 -5.89 4.93
C GLU A 24 -14.79 -6.07 6.03
N LYS A 25 -14.38 -6.54 7.22
CA LYS A 25 -15.26 -6.74 8.38
C LYS A 25 -15.54 -5.42 9.09
N SER A 26 -14.51 -4.63 9.36
CA SER A 26 -14.66 -3.31 10.00
C SER A 26 -14.99 -2.20 9.00
N LYS A 27 -14.93 -2.47 7.69
CA LYS A 27 -15.09 -1.48 6.61
C LYS A 27 -14.08 -0.33 6.71
N VAL A 28 -12.87 -0.64 7.17
CA VAL A 28 -11.77 0.32 7.32
C VAL A 28 -10.68 0.05 6.28
N VAL A 29 -10.06 1.12 5.80
CA VAL A 29 -8.85 1.07 4.97
C VAL A 29 -7.70 1.62 5.79
N ASP A 30 -6.72 0.77 6.09
CA ASP A 30 -5.53 1.13 6.86
C ASP A 30 -4.39 1.49 5.90
N VAL A 31 -3.88 2.71 6.01
CA VAL A 31 -2.78 3.21 5.18
C VAL A 31 -1.47 3.01 5.91
N GLU A 32 -0.64 2.11 5.39
CA GLU A 32 0.62 1.72 6.02
C GLU A 32 1.76 2.68 5.66
N ARG A 33 1.89 3.02 4.36
CA ARG A 33 2.98 3.86 3.85
C ARG A 33 2.57 4.66 2.64
N ILE A 34 3.09 5.89 2.56
CA ILE A 34 3.02 6.74 1.36
C ILE A 34 4.44 7.10 0.96
N LEU A 35 4.90 6.60 -0.19
CA LEU A 35 6.25 6.83 -0.70
C LEU A 35 6.20 7.71 -1.94
N TYR A 36 7.13 8.66 -2.05
CA TYR A 36 7.33 9.39 -3.30
C TYR A 36 8.08 8.51 -4.31
N ALA A 37 7.44 8.23 -5.45
CA ALA A 37 7.89 7.33 -6.51
C ALA A 37 9.13 7.84 -7.27
N ARG A 38 9.31 9.17 -7.38
CA ARG A 38 10.46 9.76 -8.07
C ARG A 38 11.66 10.02 -7.15
N ARG A 39 11.89 9.15 -6.17
CA ARG A 39 13.23 9.04 -5.57
C ARG A 39 13.96 7.96 -6.33
N ASP A 40 15.16 8.25 -6.83
CA ASP A 40 16.13 7.23 -7.22
C ASP A 40 16.36 6.34 -5.99
N TRP A 41 15.62 5.23 -5.89
CA TRP A 41 15.79 4.23 -4.83
C TRP A 41 17.14 3.51 -4.94
N LEU A 42 17.98 3.88 -5.94
CA LEU A 42 19.37 3.48 -6.08
C LEU A 42 20.30 4.02 -4.97
N ARG A 43 19.81 4.89 -4.07
CA ARG A 43 20.54 5.34 -2.88
C ARG A 43 19.89 4.82 -1.61
N ILE A 44 20.06 3.53 -1.36
CA ILE A 44 20.09 2.98 0.00
C ILE A 44 21.41 2.20 0.07
N LEU A 45 22.44 2.88 0.58
CA LEU A 45 23.69 2.28 1.04
C LEU A 45 23.47 1.72 2.45
#